data_AF-A0A6P3WYK7-F1
#
_entry.id   AF-A0A6P3WYK7-F1
#
_cell.length_a   1.000
_cell.length_b   1.000
_cell.length_c   1.000
_cell.angle_alpha   90.00
_cell.angle_beta   90.00
_cell.angle_gamma   90.00
#
_symmetry.space_group_name_H-M   'P 1'
#
loop_
_entity.id
_entity.type
_entity.pdbx_description
1 polymer ?
#
loop_
_entity_poly.entity_id
_entity_poly.type
_entity_poly.pdbx_seq_one_letter_code
_entity_poly.pdbx_strand_id
1 'polypeptide(L)'
;MIMEEPSSATVSAKAAEENGNCGESENLEPRFECPICLTWLRDPVLTSCGHKFCSQCIYTWLQKNGACCPVDSRPLKSENDLFRDLYTSREISQQRTNCPYQQFGCQVGLSPVDMETHISQCTYKRNLSESQGTTTAMSAESKLWDPPPKKETQVSEREGPPPNWELLMKNLYERLVILEQENRELIITVSNQKKQLTALQTSISFNQEETCLRNCNGVYVWRLKSFQEKLTTMMSDPLKMFYSPGFYTSSNGYKICARINVSSRDSNYLSLLLHIMKSENDDALDWPFNGTMCFVLVHPRDSGKNIREMTLSRPDLEAFRRPTCELNKRSFGYIEFVRLNDVMDFVQHDSLVFRIEVRAYDKFNTSPI
;
A
#
# COMPACT_ATOMS: atom_id res chain seq x y z
N MET A 1 -50.59 19.66 -42.75
CA MET A 1 -50.55 18.33 -43.37
C MET A 1 -49.52 17.52 -42.60
N ILE A 2 -49.99 16.45 -41.94
CA ILE A 2 -49.21 15.27 -41.48
C ILE A 2 -48.19 15.58 -40.36
N MET A 3 -48.57 15.58 -39.07
CA MET A 3 -48.60 14.42 -38.15
C MET A 3 -47.48 13.41 -38.35
N GLU A 4 -46.50 13.37 -37.45
CA GLU A 4 -45.92 12.11 -36.96
C GLU A 4 -45.17 12.35 -35.63
N GLU A 5 -45.48 11.48 -34.67
CA GLU A 5 -45.02 11.43 -33.28
C GLU A 5 -43.88 10.36 -33.12
N PRO A 6 -43.29 10.16 -31.93
CA PRO A 6 -41.86 9.88 -31.74
C PRO A 6 -41.49 8.38 -31.74
N SER A 7 -40.22 8.06 -32.04
CA SER A 7 -39.67 6.71 -31.84
C SER A 7 -39.06 6.54 -30.44
N SER A 8 -39.75 5.73 -29.65
CA SER A 8 -39.32 5.16 -28.37
C SER A 8 -38.28 4.06 -28.59
N ALA A 9 -37.12 4.16 -27.93
CA ALA A 9 -36.15 3.07 -27.84
C ALA A 9 -36.09 2.55 -26.39
N THR A 10 -36.93 1.57 -26.10
CA THR A 10 -36.85 0.63 -24.98
C THR A 10 -35.75 -0.39 -25.23
N VAL A 11 -34.80 -0.56 -24.30
CA VAL A 11 -33.95 -1.76 -24.25
C VAL A 11 -34.00 -2.34 -22.85
N SER A 12 -34.50 -3.58 -22.82
CA SER A 12 -34.89 -4.36 -21.65
C SER A 12 -33.70 -4.87 -20.83
N ALA A 13 -33.90 -4.88 -19.51
CA ALA A 13 -33.19 -5.73 -18.57
C ALA A 13 -33.44 -7.22 -18.88
N LYS A 14 -32.41 -8.05 -18.74
CA LYS A 14 -32.54 -9.50 -18.75
C LYS A 14 -31.69 -10.10 -17.63
N ALA A 15 -32.39 -10.72 -16.67
CA ALA A 15 -31.85 -11.59 -15.62
C ALA A 15 -31.99 -13.06 -16.02
N ALA A 16 -31.12 -13.91 -15.45
CA ALA A 16 -31.12 -15.39 -15.27
C ALA A 16 -29.66 -15.88 -15.43
N GLU A 17 -28.92 -16.22 -14.37
CA GLU A 17 -28.97 -17.41 -13.48
C GLU A 17 -27.86 -18.45 -13.82
N GLU A 18 -27.00 -18.66 -12.81
CA GLU A 18 -26.23 -19.83 -12.36
C GLU A 18 -25.68 -20.90 -13.33
N ASN A 19 -24.36 -21.15 -13.32
CA ASN A 19 -23.68 -22.17 -12.47
C ASN A 19 -22.27 -22.50 -13.01
N GLY A 20 -21.28 -22.61 -12.12
CA GLY A 20 -19.92 -23.02 -12.49
C GLY A 20 -18.88 -22.91 -11.37
N ASN A 21 -18.95 -23.83 -10.42
CA ASN A 21 -18.06 -24.04 -9.27
C ASN A 21 -16.57 -24.21 -9.64
N CYS A 22 -15.68 -23.44 -9.01
CA CYS A 22 -14.28 -23.83 -8.75
C CYS A 22 -13.71 -23.14 -7.50
N GLY A 23 -13.87 -23.79 -6.34
CA GLY A 23 -12.98 -23.76 -5.17
C GLY A 23 -12.19 -22.48 -4.87
N GLU A 24 -12.88 -21.43 -4.43
CA GLU A 24 -12.24 -20.31 -3.75
C GLU A 24 -12.20 -20.59 -2.25
N SER A 25 -11.00 -20.56 -1.66
CA SER A 25 -10.81 -20.52 -0.21
C SER A 25 -11.76 -19.48 0.38
N GLU A 26 -12.63 -19.87 1.32
CA GLU A 26 -13.56 -18.99 2.04
C GLU A 26 -12.76 -17.85 2.69
N ASN A 27 -12.60 -16.78 1.93
CA ASN A 27 -11.76 -15.65 2.24
C ASN A 27 -12.54 -14.82 3.27
N LEU A 28 -12.00 -14.69 4.48
CA LEU A 28 -12.58 -13.82 5.50
C LEU A 28 -12.82 -12.45 4.87
N GLU A 29 -14.04 -11.94 4.95
CA GLU A 29 -14.28 -10.57 4.51
C GLU A 29 -13.46 -9.62 5.40
N PRO A 30 -12.56 -8.79 4.84
CA PRO A 30 -11.63 -7.97 5.63
C PRO A 30 -12.31 -7.01 6.63
N ARG A 31 -13.61 -6.76 6.47
CA ARG A 31 -14.43 -5.93 7.37
C ARG A 31 -14.75 -6.59 8.72
N PHE A 32 -14.57 -7.91 8.86
CA PHE A 32 -14.86 -8.64 10.11
C PHE A 32 -13.61 -9.10 10.87
N GLU A 33 -12.44 -8.62 10.47
CA GLU A 33 -11.16 -8.94 11.10
C GLU A 33 -10.79 -7.92 12.18
N CYS A 34 -10.28 -8.40 13.32
CA CYS A 34 -9.75 -7.54 14.36
C CYS A 34 -8.28 -7.16 14.07
N PRO A 35 -7.92 -5.87 14.00
CA PRO A 35 -6.54 -5.45 13.74
C PRO A 35 -5.52 -5.81 14.84
N ILE A 36 -5.96 -6.27 16.02
CA ILE A 36 -5.08 -6.64 17.14
C ILE A 36 -4.75 -8.14 17.11
N CYS A 37 -5.76 -9.00 16.97
CA CYS A 37 -5.58 -10.46 16.98
C CYS A 37 -5.58 -11.10 15.59
N LEU A 38 -5.88 -10.34 14.54
CA LEU A 38 -5.92 -10.78 13.14
C LEU A 38 -6.85 -11.98 12.91
N THR A 39 -7.94 -12.03 13.68
CA THR A 39 -8.99 -13.06 13.60
C THR A 39 -10.37 -12.41 13.58
N TRP A 40 -11.42 -13.21 13.37
CA TRP A 40 -12.82 -12.76 13.43
C TRP A 40 -13.11 -11.96 14.70
N LEU A 41 -13.80 -10.83 14.56
CA LEU A 41 -14.19 -9.97 15.67
C LEU A 41 -15.07 -10.72 16.69
N ARG A 42 -14.55 -10.93 17.90
CA ARG A 42 -15.29 -11.45 19.07
C ARG A 42 -15.79 -10.29 19.92
N ASP A 43 -17.10 -10.22 20.11
CA ASP A 43 -17.76 -9.09 20.79
C ASP A 43 -17.27 -7.74 20.25
N PRO A 44 -17.56 -7.39 18.99
CA PRO A 44 -17.00 -6.22 18.33
C PRO A 44 -17.35 -4.92 19.08
N VAL A 45 -16.34 -4.07 19.22
CA VAL A 45 -16.42 -2.73 19.79
C VAL A 45 -15.96 -1.74 18.73
N LEU A 46 -16.80 -0.74 18.47
CA LEU A 46 -16.51 0.41 17.63
C LEU A 46 -15.93 1.54 18.49
N THR A 47 -14.76 2.03 18.11
CA THR A 47 -14.12 3.18 18.75
C THR A 47 -14.70 4.50 18.22
N SER A 48 -14.58 5.60 18.98
CA SER A 48 -15.00 6.94 18.52
C SER A 48 -14.22 7.42 17.28
N CYS A 49 -13.05 6.86 17.00
CA CYS A 49 -12.32 7.11 15.75
C CYS A 49 -12.79 6.27 14.55
N GLY A 50 -13.73 5.34 14.76
CA GLY A 50 -14.37 4.55 13.69
C GLY A 50 -13.76 3.17 13.44
N HIS A 51 -12.77 2.74 14.22
CA HIS A 51 -12.13 1.42 14.08
C HIS A 51 -12.80 0.37 14.96
N LYS A 52 -12.86 -0.88 14.47
CA LYS A 52 -13.50 -2.02 15.14
C LYS A 52 -12.46 -2.98 15.71
N PHE A 53 -12.69 -3.47 16.92
CA PHE A 53 -11.82 -4.43 17.60
C PHE A 53 -12.63 -5.45 18.40
N CYS A 54 -12.04 -6.59 18.73
CA CYS A 54 -12.61 -7.46 19.76
C CYS A 54 -12.62 -6.71 21.09
N SER A 55 -13.70 -6.85 21.87
CA SER A 55 -13.82 -6.24 23.21
C SER A 55 -12.56 -6.48 24.06
N GLN A 56 -12.17 -7.75 24.24
CA GLN A 56 -11.01 -8.10 25.07
C GLN A 56 -9.69 -7.51 24.54
N CYS A 57 -9.53 -7.44 23.21
CA CYS A 57 -8.31 -6.94 22.59
C CYS A 57 -8.13 -5.44 22.85
N ILE A 58 -9.18 -4.63 22.65
CA ILE A 58 -9.06 -3.19 22.85
C ILE A 58 -8.94 -2.82 24.33
N TYR A 59 -9.65 -3.51 25.24
CA TYR A 59 -9.48 -3.29 26.68
C TYR A 59 -8.06 -3.62 27.16
N THR A 60 -7.49 -4.74 26.69
CA THR A 60 -6.11 -5.12 27.06
C THR A 60 -5.09 -4.13 26.50
N TRP A 61 -5.32 -3.63 25.28
CA TRP A 61 -4.45 -2.62 24.65
C TRP A 61 -4.43 -1.31 25.43
N LEU A 62 -5.61 -0.77 25.77
CA LEU A 62 -5.72 0.50 26.50
C LEU A 62 -5.09 0.43 27.90
N GLN A 63 -5.06 -0.76 28.51
CA GLN A 63 -4.38 -0.98 29.80
C GLN A 63 -2.85 -1.03 29.69
N LYS A 64 -2.30 -1.57 28.58
CA LYS A 64 -0.85 -1.83 28.44
C LYS A 64 -0.10 -0.73 27.69
N ASN A 65 -0.67 -0.19 26.62
CA ASN A 65 0.04 0.62 25.62
C ASN A 65 -0.41 2.08 25.60
N GLY A 66 -1.29 2.47 26.54
CA GLY A 66 -1.81 3.83 26.68
C GLY A 66 -3.19 4.03 26.06
N ALA A 67 -3.81 5.15 26.43
CA ALA A 67 -5.17 5.54 26.05
C ALA A 67 -5.25 6.02 24.59
N CYS A 68 -4.88 5.18 23.63
CA CYS A 68 -4.92 5.49 22.19
C CYS A 68 -5.34 4.30 21.31
N CYS A 69 -5.84 4.61 20.12
CA CYS A 69 -6.23 3.64 19.11
C CYS A 69 -5.01 2.96 18.46
N PRO A 70 -4.98 1.62 18.33
CA PRO A 70 -3.90 0.90 17.65
C PRO A 70 -3.71 1.23 16.16
N VAL A 71 -4.74 1.75 15.48
CA VAL A 71 -4.72 1.94 14.02
C VAL A 71 -4.29 3.35 13.62
N ASP A 72 -4.83 4.38 14.29
CA ASP A 72 -4.62 5.79 13.94
C ASP A 72 -4.01 6.63 15.07
N SER A 73 -3.64 5.99 16.18
CA SER A 73 -3.03 6.62 17.36
C SER A 73 -3.86 7.76 18.00
N ARG A 74 -5.15 7.88 17.67
CA ARG A 74 -6.03 8.88 18.30
C ARG A 74 -6.28 8.52 19.77
N PRO A 75 -6.35 9.51 20.68
CA PRO A 75 -6.60 9.25 22.09
C PRO A 75 -8.00 8.64 22.29
N LEU A 76 -8.08 7.57 23.08
CA LEU A 76 -9.31 6.83 23.39
C LEU A 76 -9.43 6.62 24.91
N LYS A 77 -10.57 6.97 25.50
CA LYS A 77 -10.91 6.67 26.89
C LYS A 77 -11.85 5.46 26.96
N SER A 78 -11.53 4.50 27.82
CA SER A 78 -12.28 3.25 27.98
C SER A 78 -13.73 3.42 28.41
N GLU A 79 -14.07 4.55 29.03
CA GLU A 79 -15.42 4.86 29.56
C GLU A 79 -16.37 5.45 28.50
N ASN A 80 -15.87 6.25 27.56
CA ASN A 80 -16.72 7.06 26.67
C ASN A 80 -16.45 6.86 25.17
N ASP A 81 -15.34 6.23 24.80
CA ASP A 81 -14.93 6.10 23.40
C ASP A 81 -15.08 4.67 22.84
N LEU A 82 -15.69 3.75 23.61
CA LEU A 82 -15.88 2.35 23.24
C LEU A 82 -17.37 2.00 23.20
N PHE A 83 -17.89 1.75 22.00
CA PHE A 83 -19.30 1.44 21.77
C PHE A 83 -19.46 0.01 21.30
N ARG A 84 -20.33 -0.78 21.94
CA ARG A 84 -20.60 -2.16 21.52
C ARG A 84 -21.27 -2.19 20.14
N ASP A 85 -20.66 -2.86 19.17
CA ASP A 85 -21.17 -2.96 17.80
C ASP A 85 -22.10 -4.18 17.66
N LEU A 86 -23.33 -4.03 18.15
CA LEU A 86 -24.35 -5.08 18.05
C LEU A 86 -24.74 -5.41 16.61
N TYR A 87 -24.56 -4.46 15.68
CA TYR A 87 -24.86 -4.67 14.27
C TYR A 87 -23.87 -5.67 13.66
N THR A 88 -22.56 -5.41 13.78
CA THR A 88 -21.54 -6.33 13.27
C THR A 88 -21.52 -7.66 14.01
N SER A 89 -21.84 -7.68 15.31
CA SER A 89 -22.02 -8.93 16.05
C SER A 89 -23.13 -9.82 15.43
N ARG A 90 -24.25 -9.23 15.01
CA ARG A 90 -25.34 -9.96 14.33
C ARG A 90 -24.94 -10.43 12.94
N GLU A 91 -24.23 -9.60 12.17
CA GLU A 91 -23.73 -9.98 10.84
C GLU A 91 -22.81 -11.20 10.91
N ILE A 92 -21.83 -11.18 11.82
CA ILE A 92 -20.91 -12.31 12.03
C ILE A 92 -21.67 -13.56 12.49
N SER A 93 -22.68 -13.39 13.35
CA SER A 93 -23.52 -14.49 13.82
C SER A 93 -24.43 -15.08 12.75
N GLN A 94 -24.70 -14.36 11.65
CA GLN A 94 -25.49 -14.86 10.52
C GLN A 94 -24.63 -15.59 9.49
N GLN A 95 -23.32 -15.35 9.48
CA GLN A 95 -22.40 -16.16 8.67
C GLN A 95 -22.41 -17.60 9.19
N ARG A 96 -22.47 -18.55 8.25
CA ARG A 96 -22.41 -19.99 8.55
C ARG A 96 -21.25 -20.56 7.77
N THR A 97 -20.24 -21.03 8.50
CA THR A 97 -19.14 -21.80 7.93
C THR A 97 -19.33 -23.27 8.31
N ASN A 98 -18.98 -24.17 7.40
CA ASN A 98 -19.08 -25.60 7.65
C ASN A 98 -17.86 -26.06 8.48
N CYS A 99 -18.08 -27.06 9.35
CA CYS A 99 -16.98 -27.68 10.06
C CYS A 99 -15.94 -28.25 9.09
N PRO A 100 -14.62 -28.02 9.30
CA PRO A 100 -13.56 -28.62 8.47
C PRO A 100 -13.59 -30.15 8.41
N TYR A 101 -14.23 -30.80 9.39
CA TYR A 101 -14.43 -32.25 9.42
C TYR A 101 -15.71 -32.73 8.71
N GLN A 102 -16.30 -31.89 7.85
CA GLN A 102 -17.46 -32.26 7.03
C GLN A 102 -17.21 -33.52 6.19
N GLN A 103 -16.00 -33.65 5.64
CA GLN A 103 -15.58 -34.84 4.89
C GLN A 103 -15.55 -36.13 5.73
N PHE A 104 -15.48 -36.02 7.06
CA PHE A 104 -15.51 -37.15 7.98
C PHE A 104 -16.88 -37.39 8.61
N GLY A 105 -17.89 -36.58 8.23
CA GLY A 105 -19.29 -36.74 8.66
C GLY A 105 -19.84 -35.63 9.55
N CYS A 106 -19.08 -34.58 9.88
CA CYS A 106 -19.59 -33.47 10.68
C CYS A 106 -20.43 -32.49 9.85
N GLN A 107 -21.75 -32.47 10.01
CA GLN A 107 -22.66 -31.58 9.27
C GLN A 107 -22.98 -30.27 10.00
N VAL A 108 -22.17 -29.91 11.01
CA VAL A 108 -22.42 -28.72 11.82
C VAL A 108 -21.92 -27.47 11.08
N GLY A 109 -22.85 -26.56 10.79
CA GLY A 109 -22.57 -25.22 10.31
C GLY A 109 -22.82 -24.18 11.40
N LEU A 110 -21.81 -23.41 11.77
CA LEU A 110 -21.85 -22.44 12.89
C LEU A 110 -21.27 -21.10 12.47
N SER A 111 -21.38 -20.09 13.35
CA SER A 111 -20.68 -18.83 13.12
C SER A 111 -19.16 -19.05 13.14
N PRO A 112 -18.36 -18.26 12.40
CA PRO A 112 -16.91 -18.37 12.41
C PRO A 112 -16.29 -18.19 13.81
N VAL A 113 -16.95 -17.41 14.67
CA VAL A 113 -16.55 -17.17 16.07
C VAL A 113 -16.76 -18.43 16.91
N ASP A 114 -17.87 -19.15 16.71
CA ASP A 114 -18.21 -20.36 17.46
C ASP A 114 -17.49 -21.61 16.92
N MET A 115 -17.01 -21.57 15.69
CA MET A 115 -16.32 -22.67 15.02
C MET A 115 -15.10 -23.17 15.81
N GLU A 116 -14.34 -22.27 16.43
CA GLU A 116 -13.17 -22.65 17.25
C GLU A 116 -13.58 -23.50 18.48
N THR A 117 -14.70 -23.14 19.12
CA THR A 117 -15.25 -23.91 20.24
C THR A 117 -15.75 -25.28 19.78
N HIS A 118 -16.44 -25.34 18.64
CA HIS A 118 -16.89 -26.59 18.04
C HIS A 118 -15.72 -27.50 17.66
N ILE A 119 -14.68 -26.99 17.00
CA ILE A 119 -13.50 -27.77 16.62
C ILE A 119 -12.84 -28.39 17.86
N SER A 120 -12.79 -27.67 18.98
CA SER A 120 -12.22 -28.19 20.23
C SER A 120 -12.98 -29.41 20.79
N GLN A 121 -14.28 -29.53 20.49
CA GLN A 121 -15.19 -30.55 21.02
C GLN A 121 -15.74 -31.50 19.94
N CYS A 122 -15.33 -31.33 18.68
CA CYS A 122 -15.86 -32.08 17.55
C CYS A 122 -15.48 -33.57 17.68
N THR A 123 -16.48 -34.45 17.70
CA THR A 123 -16.29 -35.90 17.80
C THR A 123 -15.48 -36.46 16.64
N TYR A 124 -15.60 -35.87 15.46
CA TYR A 124 -14.87 -36.26 14.25
C TYR A 124 -13.40 -35.81 14.25
N LYS A 125 -12.98 -34.93 15.16
CA LYS A 125 -11.57 -34.56 15.35
C LYS A 125 -10.72 -35.74 15.86
N ARG A 126 -11.31 -36.64 16.66
CA ARG A 126 -10.61 -37.81 17.23
C ARG A 126 -10.32 -38.92 16.22
N ASN A 127 -11.02 -38.95 15.09
CA ASN A 127 -10.78 -39.94 14.04
C ASN A 127 -9.50 -39.69 13.22
N LEU A 128 -8.78 -38.58 13.45
CA LEU A 128 -7.40 -38.38 12.98
C LEU A 128 -6.34 -38.97 13.92
N SER A 129 -6.71 -39.35 15.16
CA SER A 129 -5.77 -39.85 16.18
C SER A 129 -5.91 -41.36 16.47
N GLU A 130 -6.77 -42.09 15.75
CA GLU A 130 -6.95 -43.54 15.92
C GLU A 130 -6.48 -44.36 14.69
N SER A 131 -5.53 -43.83 13.91
CA SER A 131 -4.58 -44.67 13.17
C SER A 131 -3.16 -44.37 13.67
N GLN A 132 -2.66 -45.31 14.47
CA GLN A 132 -1.35 -45.34 15.16
C GLN A 132 -1.32 -44.61 16.50
N GLY A 133 -1.36 -45.44 17.55
CA GLY A 133 -1.34 -45.02 18.93
C GLY A 133 0.03 -44.57 19.44
N THR A 134 -0.08 -44.07 20.66
CA THR A 134 0.90 -44.10 21.76
C THR A 134 2.06 -43.10 21.76
N THR A 135 1.84 -42.08 22.60
CA THR A 135 2.70 -41.61 23.71
C THR A 135 3.92 -40.72 23.43
N THR A 136 3.75 -39.46 23.85
CA THR A 136 4.70 -38.65 24.63
C THR A 136 6.03 -38.27 23.97
N ALA A 137 5.99 -37.26 23.10
CA ALA A 137 7.17 -36.54 22.62
C ALA A 137 7.29 -35.17 23.30
N MET A 138 7.68 -35.16 24.58
CA MET A 138 8.32 -34.00 25.21
C MET A 138 9.40 -34.55 26.15
N SER A 139 10.65 -34.08 25.97
CA SER A 139 11.85 -34.36 26.81
C SER A 139 12.83 -35.47 26.40
N ALA A 140 12.92 -35.91 25.14
CA ALA A 140 13.94 -36.91 24.73
C ALA A 140 14.82 -36.55 23.52
N GLU A 141 14.87 -35.29 23.06
CA GLU A 141 15.72 -34.92 21.91
C GLU A 141 17.19 -34.59 22.25
N SER A 142 17.66 -34.88 23.47
CA SER A 142 19.03 -34.55 23.89
C SER A 142 19.96 -35.73 24.16
N LYS A 143 19.60 -36.97 23.80
CA LYS A 143 20.44 -38.16 24.07
C LYS A 143 20.53 -39.20 22.93
N LEU A 144 20.44 -38.78 21.67
CA LEU A 144 20.54 -39.73 20.54
C LEU A 144 21.99 -39.98 20.05
N TRP A 145 23.00 -39.34 20.65
CA TRP A 145 24.40 -39.39 20.18
C TRP A 145 25.44 -39.76 21.23
N ASP A 146 25.10 -40.57 22.24
CA ASP A 146 26.13 -41.15 23.10
C ASP A 146 26.65 -42.47 22.50
N PRO A 147 27.93 -42.57 22.11
CA PRO A 147 28.51 -43.81 21.58
C PRO A 147 28.62 -44.87 22.70
N PRO A 148 28.32 -46.16 22.43
CA PRO A 148 28.39 -47.20 23.45
C PRO A 148 29.85 -47.50 23.83
N PRO A 149 30.14 -47.81 25.10
CA PRO A 149 31.50 -48.06 25.55
C PRO A 149 32.03 -49.38 24.99
N LYS A 150 33.24 -49.35 24.44
CA LYS A 150 33.97 -50.54 23.98
C LYS A 150 34.24 -51.47 25.17
N LYS A 151 33.64 -52.67 25.16
CA LYS A 151 34.16 -53.82 25.89
C LYS A 151 34.94 -54.70 24.94
N GLU A 152 36.19 -54.94 25.30
CA GLU A 152 37.09 -55.90 24.67
C GLU A 152 36.58 -57.32 24.90
N THR A 153 36.23 -58.02 23.83
CA THR A 153 36.22 -59.49 23.83
C THR A 153 36.62 -60.00 22.45
N GLN A 154 37.71 -60.76 22.40
CA GLN A 154 38.20 -61.49 21.22
C GLN A 154 37.23 -62.62 20.86
N VAL A 155 36.74 -62.73 19.62
CA VAL A 155 36.43 -64.02 18.93
C VAL A 155 36.37 -63.80 17.40
N SER A 156 37.25 -64.53 16.70
CA SER A 156 37.13 -65.27 15.43
C SER A 156 36.48 -64.67 14.16
N GLU A 157 37.13 -65.02 13.05
CA GLU A 157 36.86 -64.66 11.65
C GLU A 157 35.49 -65.09 11.09
N ARG A 158 35.08 -64.31 10.07
CA ARG A 158 33.99 -64.46 9.08
C ARG A 158 32.59 -64.03 9.53
N GLU A 159 32.18 -62.87 9.03
CA GLU A 159 31.09 -62.75 8.05
C GLU A 159 31.17 -61.34 7.43
N GLY A 160 30.93 -61.23 6.13
CA GLY A 160 30.88 -59.94 5.43
C GLY A 160 29.81 -59.01 6.01
N PRO A 161 29.76 -57.73 5.61
CA PRO A 161 28.77 -56.79 6.13
C PRO A 161 27.36 -57.41 5.96
N PRO A 162 26.48 -57.34 6.99
CA PRO A 162 25.16 -57.94 6.89
C PRO A 162 24.45 -57.41 5.63
N PRO A 163 23.70 -58.26 4.89
CA PRO A 163 23.14 -57.92 3.56
C PRO A 163 22.10 -56.79 3.55
N ASN A 164 21.93 -56.08 4.67
CA ASN A 164 21.00 -54.99 4.89
C ASN A 164 21.70 -53.60 4.98
N TRP A 165 22.97 -53.53 5.36
CA TRP A 165 23.64 -52.23 5.56
C TRP A 165 23.99 -51.52 4.26
N GLU A 166 24.38 -52.25 3.22
CA GLU A 166 24.63 -51.68 1.89
C GLU A 166 23.35 -51.10 1.29
N LEU A 167 22.21 -51.79 1.49
CA LEU A 167 20.90 -51.32 1.05
C LEU A 167 20.47 -50.07 1.83
N LEU A 168 20.65 -50.06 3.16
CA LEU A 168 20.39 -48.88 3.99
C LEU A 168 21.25 -47.68 3.55
N MET A 169 22.55 -47.91 3.33
CA MET A 169 23.47 -46.87 2.90
C MET A 169 23.06 -46.29 1.55
N LYS A 170 22.69 -47.15 0.60
CA LYS A 170 22.15 -46.74 -0.70
C LYS A 170 20.87 -45.91 -0.55
N ASN A 171 19.92 -46.34 0.27
CA ASN A 171 18.68 -45.60 0.52
C ASN A 171 18.93 -44.23 1.17
N LEU A 172 19.89 -44.13 2.09
CA LEU A 172 20.27 -42.86 2.72
C LEU A 172 20.92 -41.91 1.71
N TYR A 173 21.81 -42.40 0.84
CA TYR A 173 22.38 -41.60 -0.23
C TYR A 173 21.33 -41.12 -1.23
N GLU A 174 20.41 -41.99 -1.65
CA GLU A 174 19.29 -41.61 -2.51
C GLU A 174 18.44 -40.52 -1.86
N ARG A 175 18.11 -40.65 -0.56
CA ARG A 175 17.36 -39.62 0.16
C ARG A 175 18.13 -38.31 0.32
N LEU A 176 19.44 -38.37 0.55
CA LEU A 176 20.30 -37.17 0.62
C LEU A 176 20.28 -36.39 -0.69
N VAL A 177 20.41 -37.09 -1.82
CA VAL A 177 20.40 -36.47 -3.15
C VAL A 177 19.05 -35.80 -3.42
N ILE A 178 17.94 -36.47 -3.09
CA ILE A 178 16.58 -35.90 -3.23
C ILE A 178 16.45 -34.63 -2.37
N LEU A 179 16.86 -34.69 -1.10
CA LEU A 179 16.79 -33.53 -0.20
C LEU A 179 17.67 -32.37 -0.68
N GLU A 180 18.86 -32.66 -1.21
CA GLU A 180 19.73 -31.63 -1.78
C GLU A 180 19.09 -30.98 -3.01
N GLN A 181 18.44 -31.77 -3.86
CA GLN A 181 17.70 -31.27 -5.01
C GLN A 181 16.50 -30.40 -4.60
N GLU A 182 15.66 -30.89 -3.68
CA GLU A 182 14.54 -30.13 -3.12
C GLU A 182 15.02 -28.79 -2.51
N ASN A 183 16.16 -28.79 -1.81
CA ASN A 183 16.74 -27.58 -1.23
C ASN A 183 17.18 -26.58 -2.32
N ARG A 184 17.81 -27.05 -3.41
CA ARG A 184 18.16 -26.19 -4.55
C ARG A 184 16.93 -25.59 -5.21
N GLU A 185 15.87 -26.37 -5.40
CA GLU A 185 14.60 -25.91 -5.95
C GLU A 185 13.94 -24.84 -5.05
N LEU A 186 13.96 -25.05 -3.73
CA LEU A 186 13.49 -24.05 -2.76
C LEU A 186 14.30 -22.76 -2.81
N ILE A 187 15.63 -22.83 -2.91
CA ILE A 187 16.50 -21.63 -3.03
C ILE A 187 16.15 -20.82 -4.27
N ILE A 188 15.95 -21.47 -5.41
CA ILE A 188 15.55 -20.80 -6.66
C ILE A 188 14.17 -20.16 -6.50
N THR A 189 13.22 -20.88 -5.90
CA THR A 189 11.85 -20.39 -5.65
C THR A 189 11.87 -19.15 -4.76
N VAL A 190 12.59 -19.18 -3.63
CA VAL A 190 12.74 -18.04 -2.72
C VAL A 190 13.40 -16.86 -3.42
N SER A 191 14.43 -17.10 -4.24
CA SER A 191 15.10 -16.05 -5.02
C SER A 191 14.14 -15.38 -6.02
N ASN A 192 13.32 -16.17 -6.70
CA ASN A 192 12.32 -15.65 -7.64
C ASN A 192 11.21 -14.89 -6.93
N GLN A 193 10.68 -15.41 -5.81
CA GLN A 193 9.70 -14.70 -4.99
C GLN A 193 10.26 -13.38 -4.46
N LYS A 194 11.52 -13.33 -4.02
CA LYS A 194 12.18 -12.09 -3.57
C LYS A 194 12.25 -11.04 -4.69
N LYS A 195 12.53 -11.45 -5.93
CA LYS A 195 12.52 -10.55 -7.09
C LYS A 195 11.13 -10.00 -7.36
N GLN A 196 10.09 -10.85 -7.31
CA GLN A 196 8.70 -10.43 -7.47
C GLN A 196 8.26 -9.46 -6.38
N LEU A 197 8.58 -9.74 -5.11
CA LEU A 197 8.30 -8.84 -3.99
C LEU A 197 8.97 -7.48 -4.16
N THR A 198 10.24 -7.45 -4.59
CA THR A 198 10.95 -6.18 -4.83
C THR A 198 10.29 -5.37 -5.95
N ALA A 199 9.85 -6.04 -7.03
CA ALA A 199 9.14 -5.40 -8.12
C ALA A 199 7.78 -4.83 -7.67
N LEU A 200 6.99 -5.60 -6.91
CA LEU A 200 5.72 -5.17 -6.34
C LEU A 200 5.89 -4.02 -5.34
N GLN A 201 6.92 -4.07 -4.50
CA GLN A 201 7.20 -2.99 -3.55
C GLN A 201 7.54 -1.68 -4.27
N THR A 202 8.29 -1.77 -5.38
CA THR A 202 8.60 -0.62 -6.23
C THR A 202 7.33 -0.06 -6.89
N SER A 203 6.46 -0.91 -7.45
CA SER A 203 5.21 -0.43 -8.05
C SER A 203 4.25 0.19 -7.04
N ILE A 204 4.13 -0.37 -5.82
CA ILE A 204 3.34 0.21 -4.73
C ILE A 204 3.87 1.60 -4.37
N SER A 205 5.19 1.76 -4.20
CA SER A 205 5.78 3.06 -3.87
C SER A 205 5.51 4.13 -4.94
N PHE A 206 5.61 3.76 -6.23
CA PHE A 206 5.32 4.66 -7.34
C PHE A 206 3.83 5.08 -7.37
N ASN A 207 2.92 4.11 -7.23
CA ASN A 207 1.49 4.38 -7.18
C ASN A 207 1.11 5.24 -5.97
N GLN A 208 1.76 5.04 -4.82
CA GLN A 208 1.54 5.83 -3.62
C GLN A 208 1.99 7.29 -3.83
N GLU A 209 3.13 7.53 -4.46
CA GLU A 209 3.59 8.88 -4.81
C GLU A 209 2.63 9.55 -5.81
N GLU A 210 2.21 8.86 -6.86
CA GLU A 210 1.25 9.38 -7.84
C GLU A 210 -0.11 9.70 -7.22
N THR A 211 -0.60 8.84 -6.32
CA THR A 211 -1.85 9.07 -5.59
C THR A 211 -1.75 10.30 -4.69
N CYS A 212 -0.63 10.48 -3.97
CA CYS A 212 -0.39 11.69 -3.19
C CYS A 212 -0.41 12.96 -4.05
N LEU A 213 0.19 12.91 -5.25
CA LEU A 213 0.26 14.04 -6.19
C LEU A 213 -1.10 14.36 -6.82
N ARG A 214 -1.97 13.36 -6.99
CA ARG A 214 -3.36 13.53 -7.45
C ARG A 214 -4.27 14.13 -6.39
N ASN A 215 -4.05 13.76 -5.13
CA ASN A 215 -4.87 14.17 -4.00
C ASN A 215 -4.27 15.34 -3.20
N CYS A 216 -3.36 16.12 -3.80
CA CYS A 216 -2.71 17.25 -3.13
C CYS A 216 -3.54 18.54 -3.12
N ASN A 217 -4.72 18.54 -3.74
CA ASN A 217 -5.65 19.69 -3.81
C ASN A 217 -4.97 20.99 -4.26
N GLY A 218 -4.09 20.88 -5.26
CA GLY A 218 -3.34 22.00 -5.81
C GLY A 218 -2.21 22.51 -4.94
N VAL A 219 -1.93 21.92 -3.78
CA VAL A 219 -0.82 22.29 -2.90
C VAL A 219 0.27 21.24 -2.96
N TYR A 220 1.35 21.54 -3.67
CA TYR A 220 2.46 20.62 -3.85
C TYR A 220 3.75 21.13 -3.20
N VAL A 221 4.42 20.25 -2.44
CA VAL A 221 5.72 20.52 -1.81
C VAL A 221 6.82 19.77 -2.55
N TRP A 222 7.55 20.49 -3.39
CA TRP A 222 8.64 19.95 -4.18
C TRP A 222 9.97 20.06 -3.44
N ARG A 223 10.59 18.92 -3.14
CA ARG A 223 11.95 18.86 -2.57
C ARG A 223 12.96 18.60 -3.68
N LEU A 224 13.69 19.64 -4.07
CA LEU A 224 14.74 19.56 -5.07
C LEU A 224 16.05 19.11 -4.40
N LYS A 225 16.33 17.80 -4.43
CA LYS A 225 17.59 17.19 -3.94
C LYS A 225 18.76 17.44 -4.89
N SER A 226 19.98 17.29 -4.39
CA SER A 226 21.24 17.45 -5.14
C SER A 226 21.34 18.82 -5.81
N PHE A 227 21.03 19.88 -5.05
CA PHE A 227 20.89 21.23 -5.61
C PHE A 227 22.20 21.74 -6.20
N GLN A 228 23.34 21.53 -5.54
CA GLN A 228 24.65 21.99 -6.03
C GLN A 228 25.00 21.37 -7.40
N GLU A 229 24.86 20.05 -7.54
CA GLU A 229 25.10 19.34 -8.81
C GLU A 229 24.19 19.88 -9.93
N LYS A 230 22.90 20.04 -9.62
CA LYS A 230 21.92 20.59 -10.57
C LYS A 230 22.26 22.04 -10.95
N LEU A 231 22.67 22.86 -9.99
CA LEU A 231 23.06 24.24 -10.22
C LEU A 231 24.28 24.32 -11.13
N THR A 232 25.34 23.54 -10.87
CA THR A 232 26.51 23.46 -11.74
C THR A 232 26.12 23.05 -13.16
N THR A 233 25.23 22.07 -13.29
CA THR A 233 24.74 21.62 -14.60
C THR A 233 23.98 22.73 -15.34
N MET A 234 23.08 23.45 -14.67
CA MET A 234 22.33 24.58 -15.26
C MET A 234 23.22 25.77 -15.64
N MET A 235 24.28 26.02 -14.86
CA MET A 235 25.26 27.07 -15.16
C MET A 235 26.15 26.68 -16.35
N SER A 236 26.44 25.39 -16.53
CA SER A 236 27.23 24.89 -17.66
C SER A 236 26.46 24.82 -18.98
N ASP A 237 25.15 24.53 -18.92
CA ASP A 237 24.26 24.43 -20.06
C ASP A 237 22.98 25.24 -19.80
N PRO A 238 22.83 26.44 -20.42
CA PRO A 238 21.65 27.29 -20.27
C PRO A 238 20.34 26.64 -20.73
N LEU A 239 20.39 25.56 -21.52
CA LEU A 239 19.21 24.82 -21.96
C LEU A 239 18.80 23.73 -20.95
N LYS A 240 19.63 23.47 -19.94
CA LYS A 240 19.34 22.47 -18.91
C LYS A 240 18.26 22.98 -17.97
N MET A 241 17.19 22.22 -17.85
CA MET A 241 16.04 22.51 -17.00
C MET A 241 15.69 21.27 -16.18
N PHE A 242 15.19 21.46 -14.96
CA PHE A 242 14.70 20.37 -14.12
C PHE A 242 13.21 20.55 -13.84
N TYR A 243 12.49 19.43 -13.82
CA TYR A 243 11.04 19.42 -13.64
C TYR A 243 10.66 18.69 -12.36
N SER A 244 9.56 19.13 -11.75
CA SER A 244 8.89 18.34 -10.72
C SER A 244 8.04 17.24 -11.35
N PRO A 245 7.64 16.21 -10.57
CA PRO A 245 6.49 15.39 -10.89
C PRO A 245 5.24 16.25 -11.18
N GLY A 246 4.34 15.71 -11.99
CA GLY A 246 3.03 16.31 -12.24
C GLY A 246 2.12 16.14 -11.02
N PHE A 247 1.50 17.22 -10.58
CA PHE A 247 0.53 17.26 -9.48
C PHE A 247 -0.78 17.87 -9.94
N TYR A 248 -1.86 17.67 -9.18
CA TYR A 248 -3.20 18.03 -9.63
C TYR A 248 -3.86 19.10 -8.75
N THR A 249 -4.67 19.97 -9.36
CA THR A 249 -5.43 20.99 -8.61
C THR A 249 -6.55 20.38 -7.75
N SER A 250 -7.04 19.20 -8.13
CA SER A 250 -8.00 18.37 -7.40
C SER A 250 -7.92 16.94 -7.96
N SER A 251 -8.62 15.96 -7.36
CA SER A 251 -8.59 14.57 -7.82
C SER A 251 -8.88 14.38 -9.32
N ASN A 252 -9.77 15.21 -9.86
CA ASN A 252 -10.18 15.24 -11.26
C ASN A 252 -9.81 16.57 -11.95
N GLY A 253 -8.87 17.32 -11.38
CA GLY A 253 -8.52 18.67 -11.82
C GLY A 253 -7.43 18.73 -12.89
N TYR A 254 -6.88 19.92 -13.09
CA TYR A 254 -5.79 20.16 -14.02
C TYR A 254 -4.50 19.51 -13.51
N LYS A 255 -3.76 18.86 -14.41
CA LYS A 255 -2.41 18.33 -14.16
C LYS A 255 -1.36 19.39 -14.50
N ILE A 256 -0.43 19.64 -13.58
CA ILE A 256 0.55 20.72 -13.68
C ILE A 256 1.90 20.23 -13.15
N CYS A 257 3.01 20.70 -13.72
CA CYS A 257 4.34 20.50 -13.13
C CYS A 257 5.10 21.81 -13.03
N ALA A 258 6.10 21.84 -12.16
CA ALA A 258 7.02 22.95 -12.01
C ALA A 258 8.31 22.72 -12.79
N ARG A 259 8.91 23.80 -13.27
CA ARG A 259 10.21 23.85 -13.93
C ARG A 259 11.11 24.83 -13.22
N ILE A 260 12.33 24.41 -12.94
CA ILE A 260 13.41 25.25 -12.45
C ILE A 260 14.55 25.28 -13.46
N ASN A 261 15.12 26.46 -13.68
CA ASN A 261 16.30 26.68 -14.49
C ASN A 261 17.00 27.96 -14.02
N VAL A 262 18.30 28.10 -14.31
CA VAL A 262 18.95 29.41 -14.23
C VAL A 262 18.35 30.30 -15.32
N SER A 263 18.06 31.56 -15.00
CA SER A 263 17.41 32.47 -15.93
C SER A 263 18.29 32.75 -17.15
N SER A 264 17.68 32.70 -18.33
CA SER A 264 18.35 33.05 -19.58
C SER A 264 18.50 34.56 -19.77
N ARG A 265 17.80 35.38 -18.98
CA ARG A 265 17.91 36.84 -19.00
C ARG A 265 19.02 37.35 -18.08
N ASP A 266 19.06 36.82 -16.86
CA ASP A 266 20.06 37.16 -15.85
C ASP A 266 20.51 35.89 -15.13
N SER A 267 21.74 35.45 -15.40
CA SER A 267 22.31 34.23 -14.84
C SER A 267 22.44 34.25 -13.31
N ASN A 268 22.23 35.41 -12.66
CA ASN A 268 22.22 35.53 -11.21
C ASN A 268 20.88 35.12 -10.58
N TYR A 269 19.84 34.81 -11.37
CA TYR A 269 18.53 34.43 -10.87
C TYR A 269 18.17 32.99 -11.22
N LEU A 270 17.45 32.34 -10.31
CA LEU A 270 16.68 31.14 -10.62
C LEU A 270 15.30 31.53 -11.15
N SER A 271 14.90 30.89 -12.24
CA SER A 271 13.53 30.91 -12.73
C SER A 271 12.73 29.76 -12.11
N LEU A 272 11.47 30.04 -11.76
CA LEU A 272 10.51 29.03 -11.34
C LEU A 272 9.20 29.23 -12.11
N LEU A 273 8.85 28.25 -12.95
CA LEU A 273 7.68 28.32 -13.82
C LEU A 273 6.82 27.08 -13.71
N LEU A 274 5.57 27.18 -14.13
CA LEU A 274 4.63 26.08 -14.24
C LEU A 274 4.36 25.75 -15.71
N HIS A 275 4.14 24.47 -15.96
CA HIS A 275 3.59 23.97 -17.21
C HIS A 275 2.31 23.21 -16.91
N ILE A 276 1.26 23.49 -17.68
CA ILE A 276 0.08 22.64 -17.71
C ILE A 276 0.42 21.38 -18.51
N MET A 277 0.03 20.23 -17.97
CA MET A 277 0.23 18.91 -18.57
C MET A 277 -1.10 18.36 -19.07
N LYS A 278 -1.03 17.51 -20.09
CA LYS A 278 -2.20 16.77 -20.56
C LYS A 278 -2.68 15.81 -19.47
N SER A 279 -3.99 15.73 -19.27
CA SER A 279 -4.64 14.78 -18.37
C SER A 279 -5.83 14.09 -19.02
N GLU A 280 -6.26 12.99 -18.41
CA GLU A 280 -7.46 12.24 -18.80
C GLU A 280 -8.77 13.03 -18.62
N ASN A 281 -8.77 14.07 -17.77
CA ASN A 281 -9.97 14.87 -17.47
C ASN A 281 -10.05 16.16 -18.29
N ASP A 282 -9.10 16.43 -19.19
CA ASP A 282 -9.00 17.71 -19.90
C ASP A 282 -10.27 18.06 -20.70
N ASP A 283 -11.04 17.08 -21.17
CA ASP A 283 -12.31 17.29 -21.91
C ASP A 283 -13.44 17.81 -21.02
N ALA A 284 -13.38 17.57 -19.70
CA ALA A 284 -14.38 17.99 -18.73
C ALA A 284 -14.00 19.29 -17.99
N LEU A 285 -12.79 19.80 -18.23
CA LEU A 285 -12.26 20.99 -17.58
C LEU A 285 -12.49 22.27 -18.40
N ASP A 286 -12.50 23.41 -17.72
CA ASP A 286 -12.64 24.72 -18.32
C ASP A 286 -11.34 25.18 -18.99
N TRP A 287 -11.43 25.66 -20.23
CA TRP A 287 -10.29 26.22 -20.95
C TRP A 287 -10.57 27.62 -21.51
N PRO A 288 -9.54 28.50 -21.61
CA PRO A 288 -8.19 28.34 -21.04
C PRO A 288 -8.21 28.31 -19.50
N PHE A 289 -7.19 27.73 -18.88
CA PHE A 289 -7.06 27.64 -17.42
C PHE A 289 -7.23 29.01 -16.78
N ASN A 290 -8.11 29.08 -15.78
CA ASN A 290 -8.37 30.26 -14.98
C ASN A 290 -8.12 29.96 -13.50
N GLY A 291 -7.31 30.76 -12.82
CA GLY A 291 -6.90 30.48 -11.45
C GLY A 291 -5.79 31.37 -10.93
N THR A 292 -5.38 31.08 -9.69
CA THR A 292 -4.20 31.69 -9.04
C THR A 292 -3.09 30.68 -8.86
N MET A 293 -1.86 31.15 -8.99
CA MET A 293 -0.65 30.37 -8.74
C MET A 293 0.23 31.11 -7.73
N CYS A 294 0.58 30.43 -6.65
CA CYS A 294 1.47 30.91 -5.61
C CYS A 294 2.75 30.08 -5.62
N PHE A 295 3.89 30.74 -5.62
CA PHE A 295 5.23 30.17 -5.60
C PHE A 295 5.88 30.53 -4.28
N VAL A 296 6.33 29.53 -3.52
CA VAL A 296 6.97 29.77 -2.22
C VAL A 296 8.31 29.04 -2.18
N LEU A 297 9.41 29.76 -2.00
CA LEU A 297 10.67 29.18 -1.56
C LEU A 297 10.64 29.11 -0.03
N VAL A 298 10.69 27.89 0.50
CA VAL A 298 10.55 27.63 1.93
C VAL A 298 11.91 27.70 2.60
N HIS A 299 12.05 28.59 3.57
CA HIS A 299 13.23 28.67 4.41
C HIS A 299 13.20 27.53 5.46
N PRO A 300 14.31 26.79 5.67
CA PRO A 300 14.30 25.53 6.42
C PRO A 300 14.00 25.66 7.92
N ARG A 301 14.19 26.85 8.49
CA ARG A 301 14.08 27.07 9.95
C ARG A 301 13.13 28.18 10.38
N ASP A 302 12.73 29.04 9.45
CA ASP A 302 12.02 30.29 9.77
C ASP A 302 11.02 30.61 8.67
N SER A 303 9.74 30.40 8.95
CA SER A 303 8.66 30.63 7.98
C SER A 303 8.48 32.11 7.62
N GLY A 304 8.96 33.05 8.45
CA GLY A 304 8.89 34.48 8.18
C GLY A 304 9.83 34.93 7.05
N LYS A 305 10.86 34.13 6.76
CA LYS A 305 11.83 34.37 5.68
C LYS A 305 11.47 33.69 4.36
N ASN A 306 10.31 33.03 4.29
CA ASN A 306 9.85 32.42 3.04
C ASN A 306 9.68 33.48 1.95
N ILE A 307 10.24 33.24 0.77
CA ILE A 307 10.00 34.09 -0.40
C ILE A 307 8.71 33.62 -1.05
N ARG A 308 7.72 34.51 -1.14
CA ARG A 308 6.40 34.21 -1.69
C ARG A 308 6.06 35.16 -2.83
N GLU A 309 5.68 34.59 -3.95
CA GLU A 309 5.18 35.31 -5.11
C GLU A 309 3.83 34.73 -5.55
N MET A 310 2.89 35.59 -5.95
CA MET A 310 1.56 35.18 -6.38
C MET A 310 1.18 35.87 -7.69
N THR A 311 0.58 35.10 -8.60
CA THR A 311 0.16 35.58 -9.90
C THR A 311 -1.16 34.94 -10.32
N LEU A 312 -1.88 35.61 -11.22
CA LEU A 312 -3.13 35.12 -11.79
C LEU A 312 -2.88 34.58 -13.19
N SER A 313 -3.69 33.59 -13.57
CA SER A 313 -3.75 33.11 -14.94
C SER A 313 -4.14 34.22 -15.91
N ARG A 314 -3.60 34.13 -17.13
CA ARG A 314 -3.85 35.09 -18.21
C ARG A 314 -4.42 34.36 -19.43
N PRO A 315 -5.75 34.40 -19.66
CA PRO A 315 -6.42 33.64 -20.71
C PRO A 315 -5.86 33.84 -22.13
N ASP A 316 -5.26 35.00 -22.38
CA ASP A 316 -4.61 35.38 -23.63
C ASP A 316 -3.32 34.60 -23.92
N LEU A 317 -2.63 34.09 -22.89
CA LEU A 317 -1.36 33.42 -23.04
C LEU A 317 -1.52 31.94 -23.43
N GLU A 318 -0.72 31.51 -24.40
CA GLU A 318 -0.68 30.11 -24.86
C GLU A 318 -0.39 29.10 -23.75
N ALA A 319 0.31 29.51 -22.68
CA ALA A 319 0.64 28.65 -21.54
C ALA A 319 -0.60 28.07 -20.84
N PHE A 320 -1.74 28.75 -20.92
CA PHE A 320 -2.99 28.36 -20.26
C PHE A 320 -4.01 27.69 -21.18
N ARG A 321 -3.68 27.55 -22.47
CA ARG A 321 -4.57 26.83 -23.40
C ARG A 321 -4.58 25.33 -23.08
N ARG A 322 -5.64 24.68 -23.52
CA ARG A 322 -5.78 23.22 -23.42
C ARG A 322 -4.55 22.51 -24.00
N PRO A 323 -3.91 21.59 -23.26
CA PRO A 323 -2.78 20.82 -23.75
C PRO A 323 -3.14 19.95 -24.95
N THR A 324 -2.27 19.99 -25.97
CA THR A 324 -2.32 19.09 -27.13
C THR A 324 -1.21 18.03 -27.10
N CYS A 325 -0.21 18.23 -26.24
CA CYS A 325 0.88 17.31 -25.96
C CYS A 325 1.06 17.17 -24.45
N GLU A 326 1.83 16.18 -24.00
CA GLU A 326 2.06 15.87 -22.57
C GLU A 326 2.40 17.09 -21.72
N LEU A 327 3.19 18.03 -22.26
CA LEU A 327 3.57 19.27 -21.62
C LEU A 327 3.28 20.44 -22.55
N ASN A 328 2.59 21.48 -22.06
CA ASN A 328 2.41 22.71 -22.84
C ASN A 328 3.77 23.31 -23.23
N LYS A 329 3.91 23.68 -24.52
CA LYS A 329 5.15 24.27 -25.06
C LYS A 329 5.52 25.58 -24.37
N ARG A 330 4.52 26.32 -23.89
CA ARG A 330 4.70 27.56 -23.14
C ARG A 330 4.46 27.31 -21.66
N SER A 331 5.30 27.91 -20.85
CA SER A 331 5.22 27.93 -19.38
C SER A 331 4.83 29.32 -18.91
N PHE A 332 4.41 29.39 -17.65
CA PHE A 332 4.10 30.65 -16.99
C PHE A 332 4.63 30.67 -15.56
N GLY A 333 5.18 31.80 -15.13
CA GLY A 333 5.74 31.98 -13.79
C GLY A 333 6.80 33.06 -13.79
N TYR A 334 7.77 32.94 -12.89
CA TYR A 334 8.78 33.96 -12.67
C TYR A 334 10.10 33.54 -13.30
N ILE A 335 10.54 34.32 -14.29
CA ILE A 335 11.86 34.14 -14.91
C ILE A 335 13.00 34.60 -13.98
N GLU A 336 12.72 35.55 -13.08
CA GLU A 336 13.65 36.07 -12.08
C GLU A 336 13.01 35.91 -10.70
N PHE A 337 12.87 34.67 -10.22
CA PHE A 337 12.14 34.37 -8.99
C PHE A 337 12.97 34.70 -7.74
N VAL A 338 14.23 34.28 -7.71
CA VAL A 338 15.13 34.50 -6.57
C VAL A 338 16.58 34.59 -7.04
N ARG A 339 17.38 35.46 -6.41
CA ARG A 339 18.81 35.58 -6.69
C ARG A 339 19.57 34.39 -6.12
N LEU A 340 20.53 33.87 -6.88
CA LEU A 340 21.37 32.73 -6.48
C LEU A 340 22.11 32.95 -5.16
N ASN A 341 22.58 34.18 -4.91
CA ASN A 341 23.23 34.51 -3.64
C ASN A 341 22.27 34.39 -2.45
N ASP A 342 21.01 34.81 -2.64
CA ASP A 342 19.98 34.78 -1.60
C ASP A 342 19.47 33.33 -1.37
N VAL A 343 19.57 32.45 -2.37
CA VAL A 343 19.15 31.03 -2.29
C VAL A 343 19.98 30.23 -1.29
N MET A 344 21.25 30.60 -1.05
CA MET A 344 22.15 29.84 -0.19
C MET A 344 21.62 29.70 1.24
N ASP A 345 20.88 30.71 1.74
CA ASP A 345 20.24 30.67 3.06
C ASP A 345 19.07 29.68 3.15
N PHE A 346 18.55 29.21 2.01
CA PHE A 346 17.43 28.28 1.91
C PHE A 346 17.87 26.82 1.70
N VAL A 347 19.14 26.59 1.36
CA VAL A 347 19.67 25.23 1.12
C VAL A 347 19.88 24.50 2.45
N GLN A 348 19.25 23.33 2.59
CA GLN A 348 19.46 22.45 3.74
C GLN A 348 19.71 21.02 3.26
N HIS A 349 20.82 20.40 3.69
CA HIS A 349 21.24 19.06 3.24
C HIS A 349 21.26 18.93 1.71
N ASP A 350 21.86 19.91 1.03
CA ASP A 350 21.92 20.00 -0.44
C ASP A 350 20.54 19.89 -1.13
N SER A 351 19.50 20.40 -0.46
CA SER A 351 18.13 20.37 -0.96
C SER A 351 17.46 21.73 -0.78
N LEU A 352 16.65 22.10 -1.78
CA LEU A 352 15.72 23.22 -1.72
C LEU A 352 14.29 22.71 -1.62
N VAL A 353 13.43 23.47 -0.93
CA VAL A 353 12.02 23.14 -0.77
C VAL A 353 11.18 24.25 -1.37
N PHE A 354 10.37 23.91 -2.36
CA PHE A 354 9.36 24.78 -2.95
C PHE A 354 7.98 24.31 -2.51
N ARG A 355 7.13 25.25 -2.12
CA ARG A 355 5.69 25.01 -1.95
C ARG A 355 4.97 25.78 -3.04
N ILE A 356 4.22 25.06 -3.86
CA ILE A 356 3.50 25.58 -5.01
C ILE A 356 2.02 25.37 -4.75
N GLU A 357 1.23 26.44 -4.86
CA GLU A 357 -0.23 26.37 -4.72
C GLU A 357 -0.87 26.81 -6.02
N VAL A 358 -1.71 25.96 -6.59
CA VAL A 358 -2.51 26.28 -7.77
C VAL A 358 -3.98 26.07 -7.46
N ARG A 359 -4.76 27.14 -7.59
CA ARG A 359 -6.21 27.10 -7.39
C ARG A 359 -6.89 27.47 -8.68
N ALA A 360 -7.68 26.55 -9.23
CA ALA A 360 -8.53 26.81 -10.37
C ALA A 360 -9.82 27.50 -9.94
N TYR A 361 -10.35 28.36 -10.80
CA TYR A 361 -11.65 28.99 -10.64
C TYR A 361 -12.64 28.39 -11.62
N ASP A 362 -13.74 27.85 -11.12
CA ASP A 362 -14.82 27.36 -11.96
C ASP A 362 -15.64 28.54 -12.48
N LYS A 363 -16.04 28.49 -13.76
CA LYS A 363 -16.94 29.50 -14.33
C LYS A 363 -18.31 29.55 -13.65
N PHE A 364 -18.69 28.49 -12.94
CA PHE A 364 -19.97 28.36 -12.24
C PHE A 364 -19.96 28.90 -10.81
N ASN A 365 -18.80 29.23 -10.23
CA ASN A 365 -18.66 29.71 -8.85
C ASN A 365 -18.47 31.24 -8.76
N THR A 366 -19.12 31.99 -9.66
CA THR A 366 -19.29 33.44 -9.50
C THR A 366 -20.58 33.73 -8.74
N SER A 367 -20.53 33.62 -7.42
CA SER A 367 -21.43 34.38 -6.53
C SER A 367 -20.70 34.71 -5.24
N PRO A 368 -20.58 36.00 -4.87
CA PRO A 368 -20.07 36.39 -3.57
C PRO A 368 -21.15 36.13 -2.51
N ILE A 369 -20.76 35.69 -1.33
CA ILE A 369 -21.53 35.90 -0.10
C ILE A 369 -20.72 36.86 0.77
#